data_AF-A0A7S1N8B9-F1
#
_entry.id   AF-A0A7S1N8B9-F1
#
_cell.length_a   1.000
_cell.length_b   1.000
_cell.length_c   1.000
_cell.angle_alpha   90.00
_cell.angle_beta   90.00
_cell.angle_gamma   90.00
#
_symmetry.space_group_name_H-M   'P 1'
#
loop_
_entity.id
_entity.type
_entity.pdbx_description
1 polymer ?
#
loop_
_entity_poly.entity_id
_entity_poly.type
_entity_poly.pdbx_seq_one_letter_code
_entity_poly.pdbx_strand_id
1 'polypeptide(L)'
;VTLLGPSQSQQMVEEAHQILEVLAFNSDRKRMSVIVRHTATNAITLYCKGADDKIIERLGKHASIQVLKVHLDAYARRGLRTLVTAQRDLTEPEFQAWREDYVRAQAAVGPARQKQVDA
;
A
#
# COMPACT_ATOMS: atom_id res chain seq x y z
N VAL A 1 13.33 -45.72 -0.27
CA VAL A 1 12.20 -45.20 -1.08
C VAL A 1 11.09 -44.86 -0.10
N THR A 2 11.14 -43.64 0.46
CA THR A 2 10.14 -43.19 1.43
C THR A 2 9.06 -42.45 0.66
N LEU A 3 7.86 -43.04 0.65
CA LEU A 3 6.69 -42.54 -0.04
C LEU A 3 6.30 -41.17 0.51
N LEU A 4 6.22 -40.18 -0.38
CA LEU A 4 5.64 -38.88 -0.11
C LEU A 4 4.18 -39.08 0.30
N GLY A 5 3.84 -38.68 1.54
CA GLY A 5 2.47 -38.61 2.01
C GLY A 5 1.63 -37.65 1.15
N PRO A 6 0.30 -37.80 1.13
CA PRO A 6 -0.56 -37.01 0.27
C PRO A 6 -0.39 -35.51 0.58
N SER A 7 -0.11 -34.75 -0.48
CA SER A 7 -0.15 -33.30 -0.50
C SER A 7 -1.48 -32.85 0.08
N GLN A 8 -1.47 -32.24 1.27
CA GLN A 8 -2.67 -31.60 1.80
C GLN A 8 -3.03 -30.47 0.84
N SER A 9 -4.16 -30.64 0.16
CA SER A 9 -4.80 -29.60 -0.62
C SER A 9 -5.01 -28.39 0.29
N GLN A 10 -4.21 -27.33 0.10
CA GLN A 10 -4.50 -26.04 0.71
C GLN A 10 -5.89 -25.63 0.22
N GLN A 11 -6.87 -25.69 1.12
CA GLN A 11 -8.23 -25.28 0.83
C GLN A 11 -8.19 -23.78 0.55
N MET A 12 -8.45 -23.39 -0.70
CA MET A 12 -8.53 -21.98 -1.07
C MET A 12 -9.72 -21.36 -0.34
N VAL A 13 -9.43 -20.43 0.57
CA VAL A 13 -10.45 -19.62 1.23
C VAL A 13 -10.64 -18.36 0.38
N GLU A 14 -11.83 -18.20 -0.20
CA GLU A 14 -12.21 -16.97 -0.87
C GLU A 14 -12.64 -15.94 0.17
N GLU A 15 -12.00 -14.77 0.19
CA GLU A 15 -12.35 -13.67 1.07
C GLU A 15 -12.70 -12.43 0.25
N ALA A 16 -13.87 -11.85 0.52
CA ALA A 16 -14.33 -10.63 -0.13
C ALA A 16 -13.83 -9.40 0.63
N HIS A 17 -13.41 -8.37 -0.09
CA HIS A 17 -13.00 -7.09 0.48
C HIS A 17 -13.64 -5.93 -0.27
N GLN A 18 -13.94 -4.85 0.45
CA GLN A 18 -14.48 -3.63 -0.15
C GLN A 18 -13.36 -2.63 -0.39
N ILE A 19 -13.20 -2.19 -1.64
CA ILE A 19 -12.31 -1.07 -1.96
C ILE A 19 -13.05 0.22 -1.62
N LEU A 20 -12.50 1.00 -0.69
CA LEU A 20 -13.06 2.28 -0.26
C LEU A 20 -12.57 3.44 -1.12
N GLU A 21 -11.28 3.48 -1.42
CA GLU A 21 -10.68 4.49 -2.31
C GLU A 21 -9.47 3.92 -3.05
N VAL A 22 -9.24 4.43 -4.26
CA VAL A 22 -8.05 4.12 -5.08
C VAL A 22 -7.30 5.41 -5.36
N LEU A 23 -6.07 5.48 -4.86
CA LEU A 23 -5.14 6.56 -5.16
C LEU A 23 -4.22 6.07 -6.28
N ALA A 24 -4.61 6.36 -7.51
CA ALA A 24 -3.92 5.89 -8.71
C ALA A 24 -2.44 6.31 -8.74
N PHE A 25 -1.65 5.54 -9.49
CA PHE A 25 -0.26 5.87 -9.75
C PHE A 25 -0.17 7.19 -10.51
N ASN A 26 0.74 8.06 -10.10
CA ASN A 26 1.21 9.16 -10.93
C ASN A 26 2.74 9.27 -10.87
N SER A 27 3.31 9.87 -11.91
CA SER A 27 4.76 10.03 -12.07
C SER A 27 5.39 10.89 -10.98
N ASP A 28 4.62 11.80 -10.40
CA ASP A 28 5.11 12.79 -9.44
C ASP A 28 5.28 12.16 -8.05
N ARG A 29 4.34 11.32 -7.63
CA ARG A 29 4.34 10.59 -6.36
C ARG A 29 5.13 9.28 -6.43
N LYS A 30 5.24 8.68 -7.62
CA LYS A 30 5.89 7.38 -7.90
C LYS A 30 5.40 6.23 -6.99
N ARG A 31 4.13 6.30 -6.58
CA ARG A 31 3.46 5.29 -5.76
C ARG A 31 1.97 5.25 -6.09
N MET A 32 1.33 4.14 -5.74
CA MET A 32 -0.11 3.97 -5.77
C MET A 32 -0.59 3.36 -4.47
N SER A 33 -1.82 3.68 -4.07
CA SER A 33 -2.39 3.20 -2.83
C SER A 33 -3.85 2.80 -3.00
N VAL A 34 -4.30 1.87 -2.16
CA VAL A 34 -5.72 1.50 -2.04
C VAL A 34 -6.08 1.48 -0.57
N ILE A 35 -7.28 1.96 -0.26
CA ILE A 35 -7.87 1.82 1.07
C ILE A 35 -8.93 0.73 0.96
N VAL A 36 -8.80 -0.28 1.81
CA VAL A 36 -9.65 -1.47 1.78
C VAL A 36 -10.33 -1.64 3.13
N ARG A 37 -11.62 -1.98 3.11
CA ARG A 37 -12.35 -2.48 4.27
C ARG A 37 -12.45 -4.00 4.17
N HIS A 38 -11.87 -4.68 5.15
CA HIS A 38 -11.95 -6.13 5.29
C HIS A 38 -13.36 -6.51 5.74
N THR A 39 -14.12 -7.23 4.92
CA THR A 39 -15.56 -7.49 5.20
C THR A 39 -15.78 -8.35 6.45
N ALA A 40 -14.85 -9.27 6.75
CA ALA A 40 -14.93 -10.14 7.92
C ALA A 40 -14.72 -9.40 9.25
N THR A 41 -13.83 -8.41 9.28
CA THR A 41 -13.41 -7.73 10.53
C THR A 41 -13.89 -6.29 10.62
N ASN A 42 -14.41 -5.71 9.53
CA ASN A 42 -14.62 -4.28 9.33
C ASN A 42 -13.37 -3.40 9.51
N ALA A 43 -12.17 -3.99 9.60
CA ALA A 43 -10.93 -3.24 9.68
C ALA A 43 -10.68 -2.46 8.38
N ILE A 44 -10.13 -1.25 8.50
CA ILE A 44 -9.76 -0.41 7.36
C ILE A 44 -8.24 -0.40 7.25
N THR A 45 -7.71 -0.79 6.10
CA THR A 45 -6.27 -0.86 5.85
C THR A 45 -5.92 -0.05 4.61
N LEU A 46 -4.97 0.86 4.75
CA LEU A 46 -4.30 1.51 3.64
C LEU A 46 -3.14 0.63 3.18
N TYR A 47 -3.16 0.21 1.93
CA TYR A 47 -2.02 -0.43 1.26
C TYR A 47 -1.37 0.55 0.30
N CYS A 48 -0.04 0.60 0.29
CA CYS A 48 0.73 1.47 -0.60
C CYS A 48 1.88 0.70 -1.23
N LYS A 49 2.07 0.85 -2.55
CA LYS A 49 3.23 0.33 -3.27
C LYS A 49 3.87 1.40 -4.14
N GLY A 50 5.20 1.42 -4.21
CA GLY A 50 5.90 2.43 -4.99
C GLY A 50 7.41 2.24 -5.00
N ALA A 51 8.09 3.28 -5.50
CA ALA A 51 9.54 3.39 -5.44
C ALA A 51 10.05 3.33 -3.99
N ASP A 52 11.22 2.74 -3.81
CA ASP A 52 11.85 2.55 -2.51
C ASP A 52 12.02 3.85 -1.72
N ASP A 53 12.58 4.88 -2.35
CA ASP A 53 12.72 6.22 -1.76
C ASP A 53 11.37 6.78 -1.27
N LYS A 54 10.33 6.68 -2.10
CA LYS A 54 8.99 7.25 -1.83
C LYS A 54 8.20 6.50 -0.79
N ILE A 55 8.46 5.22 -0.59
CA ILE A 55 7.81 4.46 0.47
C ILE A 55 8.58 4.63 1.78
N ILE A 56 9.91 4.50 1.75
CA ILE A 56 10.75 4.56 2.96
C ILE A 56 10.67 5.93 3.64
N GLU A 57 10.57 7.05 2.89
CA GLU A 57 10.42 8.41 3.46
C GLU A 57 9.14 8.56 4.31
N ARG A 58 8.14 7.68 4.14
CA ARG A 58 6.83 7.73 4.82
C ARG A 58 6.67 6.69 5.92
N LEU A 59 7.67 5.82 6.12
CA LEU A 59 7.64 4.83 7.19
C LEU A 59 8.02 5.46 8.53
N GLY A 60 7.40 4.96 9.60
CA GLY A 60 7.90 5.20 10.96
C GLY A 60 9.30 4.62 11.14
N LYS A 61 10.08 5.15 12.10
CA LYS A 61 11.42 4.63 12.39
C LYS A 61 11.31 3.18 12.87
N HIS A 62 11.88 2.25 12.12
CA HIS A 62 11.90 0.84 12.46
C HIS A 62 13.27 0.22 12.13
N ALA A 63 13.76 -0.69 12.98
CA ALA A 63 15.07 -1.30 12.83
C ALA A 63 15.21 -2.09 11.51
N SER A 64 14.11 -2.68 11.03
CA SER A 64 14.11 -3.45 9.78
C SER A 64 14.33 -2.59 8.52
N ILE A 65 14.20 -1.26 8.59
CA ILE A 65 14.39 -0.39 7.42
C ILE A 65 15.83 -0.50 6.90
N GLN A 66 16.82 -0.65 7.78
CA GLN A 66 18.21 -0.80 7.34
C GLN A 66 18.44 -2.12 6.60
N VAL A 67 17.84 -3.20 7.08
CA VAL A 67 17.89 -4.51 6.42
C VAL A 67 17.21 -4.45 5.05
N LEU A 68 16.05 -3.80 4.97
CA LEU A 68 15.35 -3.57 3.70
C LEU A 68 16.23 -2.84 2.68
N LYS A 69 16.93 -1.77 3.09
CA LYS A 69 17.83 -1.01 2.22
C LYS A 69 18.96 -1.87 1.66
N VAL A 70 19.57 -2.72 2.49
CA VAL A 70 20.62 -3.66 2.04
C VAL A 70 20.11 -4.60 0.94
N HIS A 71 18.89 -5.12 1.08
CA HIS A 71 18.29 -5.98 0.06
C HIS A 71 17.93 -5.22 -1.22
N LEU A 72 17.38 -4.01 -1.10
CA LEU A 72 17.06 -3.15 -2.25
C LEU A 72 18.31 -2.83 -3.06
N ASP A 73 19.43 -2.50 -2.40
CA ASP A 73 20.71 -2.28 -3.08
C ASP A 73 21.22 -3.53 -3.79
N ALA A 74 21.08 -4.71 -3.17
CA ALA A 74 21.48 -5.98 -3.77
C ALA A 74 20.63 -6.30 -5.01
N TYR A 75 19.33 -6.00 -4.99
CA TYR A 75 18.43 -6.17 -6.13
C TYR A 75 18.73 -5.17 -7.25
N ALA A 76 19.00 -3.91 -6.90
CA ALA A 76 19.39 -2.89 -7.86
C ALA A 76 20.69 -3.24 -8.60
N ARG A 77 21.71 -3.75 -7.88
CA ARG A 77 22.97 -4.25 -8.48
C ARG A 77 22.77 -5.39 -9.47
N ARG A 78 21.66 -6.12 -9.36
CA ARG A 78 21.29 -7.21 -10.27
C ARG A 78 20.35 -6.76 -11.41
N GLY A 79 20.06 -5.46 -11.50
CA GLY A 79 19.15 -4.90 -12.51
C GLY A 79 17.67 -5.23 -12.29
N LEU A 80 17.29 -5.65 -11.07
CA LEU A 80 15.90 -6.00 -10.76
C LEU A 80 15.08 -4.74 -10.50
N ARG A 81 13.87 -4.71 -11.04
CA ARG A 81 12.87 -3.69 -10.68
C ARG A 81 12.27 -4.07 -9.33
N THR A 82 12.43 -3.19 -8.34
CA THR A 82 11.88 -3.38 -7.00
C THR A 82 10.67 -2.47 -6.80
N LEU A 83 9.69 -2.98 -6.05
CA LEU A 83 8.64 -2.17 -5.45
C LEU A 83 8.66 -2.44 -3.95
N VAL A 84 8.51 -1.39 -3.16
CA VAL A 84 8.33 -1.52 -1.72
C VAL A 84 6.85 -1.39 -1.43
N THR A 85 6.33 -2.27 -0.57
CA THR A 85 4.95 -2.25 -0.10
C THR A 85 4.91 -1.88 1.36
N ALA A 86 3.96 -1.03 1.74
CA ALA A 86 3.67 -0.65 3.11
C ALA A 86 2.17 -0.75 3.37
N GLN A 87 1.81 -0.99 4.62
CA GLN A 87 0.43 -0.94 5.07
C GLN A 87 0.30 -0.10 6.34
N ARG A 88 -0.89 0.47 6.55
CA ARG A 88 -1.27 1.12 7.79
C ARG A 88 -2.74 0.88 8.07
N ASP A 89 -3.04 0.44 9.29
CA ASP A 89 -4.42 0.32 9.76
C ASP A 89 -4.97 1.71 10.10
N LEU A 90 -6.20 1.96 9.69
CA LEU A 90 -6.92 3.20 9.93
C LEU A 90 -8.09 2.92 10.85
N THR A 91 -8.29 3.79 11.83
CA THR A 91 -9.57 3.84 12.53
C THR A 91 -10.65 4.47 11.64
N GLU A 92 -11.92 4.16 11.91
CA GLU A 92 -13.04 4.75 11.18
C GLU A 92 -13.00 6.30 11.19
N PRO A 93 -12.77 6.99 12.32
CA PRO A 93 -12.70 8.45 12.32
C PRO A 93 -11.53 9.01 11.49
N GLU A 94 -10.35 8.37 11.53
CA GLU A 94 -9.21 8.77 10.69
C GLU A 94 -9.55 8.65 9.20
N PHE A 95 -10.19 7.55 8.80
CA PHE A 95 -10.59 7.34 7.42
C PHE A 95 -11.62 8.38 6.96
N GLN A 96 -12.65 8.66 7.76
CA GLN A 96 -13.69 9.63 7.40
C GLN A 96 -13.13 11.05 7.28
N ALA A 97 -12.31 11.48 8.24
CA ALA A 97 -11.67 12.80 8.20
C ALA A 97 -10.78 12.95 6.94
N TRP A 98 -9.95 11.95 6.66
CA TRP A 98 -9.13 11.93 5.45
C TRP A 98 -9.98 11.94 4.17
N ARG A 99 -11.09 11.18 4.14
CA ARG A 99 -11.96 11.09 2.97
C ARG A 99 -12.65 12.42 2.67
N GLU A 100 -13.08 13.15 3.69
CA GLU A 100 -13.65 14.49 3.52
C GLU A 100 -12.63 15.45 2.89
N ASP A 101 -11.39 15.46 3.40
CA ASP A 101 -10.29 16.25 2.81
C ASP A 101 -10.03 15.86 1.36
N TYR A 102 -9.99 14.56 1.08
CA TYR A 102 -9.76 14.03 -0.25
C TYR A 102 -10.86 14.42 -1.25
N VAL A 103 -12.14 14.34 -0.84
CA VAL A 103 -13.28 14.76 -1.66
C VAL A 103 -13.24 16.27 -1.91
N ARG A 104 -12.91 17.08 -0.88
CA ARG A 104 -12.73 18.53 -1.04
C ARG A 104 -11.63 18.85 -2.05
N ALA A 105 -10.48 18.17 -1.94
CA ALA A 105 -9.36 18.34 -2.87
C ALA A 105 -9.72 17.94 -4.31
N GLN A 106 -10.50 16.87 -4.49
CA GLN A 106 -10.98 16.44 -5.81
C GLN A 106 -11.96 17.43 -6.44
N ALA A 107 -12.78 18.11 -5.63
CA ALA A 107 -13.71 19.13 -6.09
C ALA A 107 -13.04 20.47 -6.43
N ALA A 108 -11.77 20.67 -6.08
CA ALA A 108 -11.04 21.89 -6.39
C ALA A 108 -10.87 22.08 -7.90
N VAL A 109 -11.02 23.32 -8.37
CA VAL A 109 -10.86 23.68 -9.78
C VAL A 109 -9.49 24.28 -10.02
N GLY A 110 -8.84 23.88 -11.11
CA GLY A 110 -7.57 24.44 -11.56
C GLY A 110 -6.33 23.62 -11.15
N PRO A 111 -5.12 24.16 -11.40
CA PRO A 111 -3.86 23.41 -11.29
C PRO A 111 -3.51 23.00 -9.84
N ALA A 112 -4.18 23.60 -8.83
CA ALA A 112 -4.01 23.24 -7.44
C ALA A 112 -4.63 21.87 -7.08
N ARG A 113 -5.63 21.40 -7.85
CA ARG A 113 -6.34 20.13 -7.60
C ARG A 113 -5.37 18.96 -7.48
N GLN A 114 -4.50 18.78 -8.47
CA GLN A 114 -3.59 17.64 -8.52
C GLN A 114 -2.65 17.63 -7.31
N LYS A 115 -2.10 18.80 -6.94
CA LYS A 115 -1.22 18.91 -5.77
C LYS A 115 -1.93 18.61 -4.45
N GLN A 116 -3.20 19.00 -4.31
CA GLN A 116 -3.99 18.76 -3.10
C GLN A 116 -4.38 17.28 -2.95
N VAL A 117 -4.72 16.62 -4.06
CA VAL A 117 -5.06 15.18 -4.10
C VAL A 117 -3.82 14.31 -3.84
N ASP A 118 -2.64 14.80 -4.21
CA ASP A 118 -1.40 14.01 -4.22
C ASP A 118 -0.53 14.13 -2.95
N ALA A 119 -0.81 15.12 -2.10
CA ALA A 119 -0.11 15.38 -0.85
C ALA A 119 -0.10 14.15 0.08
#